data_AF-B6BS37-F1
#
_entry.id   AF-B6BS37-F1
#
_cell.length_a   1.000
_cell.length_b   1.000
_cell.length_c   1.000
_cell.angle_alpha   90.00
_cell.angle_beta   90.00
_cell.angle_gamma   90.00
#
_symmetry.space_group_name_H-M   'P 1'
#
loop_
_entity.id
_entity.type
_entity.pdbx_description
1 polymer ?
#
loop_
_entity_poly.entity_id
_entity_poly.type
_entity_poly.pdbx_seq_one_letter_code
_entity_poly.pdbx_strand_id
1 'polypeptide(L)'
;MKVYFNNSCKICRAEINLYKKENIKEIDWVDITNNLTAEKETRKNDKDLLRRLHVKEGEKIIEGAEAFLFVWKKIPKYKFLYKFFKLPIIFTLFKYGYEIIAFFLYLKNKHQLKS
;
A
#
# COMPACT_ATOMS: atom_id res chain seq x y z
N MET A 1 0.66 -6.49 11.64
CA MET A 1 0.42 -5.40 10.67
C MET A 1 -0.48 -5.94 9.57
N LYS A 2 -1.52 -5.22 9.15
CA LYS A 2 -2.27 -5.54 7.93
C LYS A 2 -1.89 -4.60 6.79
N VAL A 3 -1.72 -5.11 5.58
CA VAL A 3 -1.44 -4.34 4.36
C VAL A 3 -2.59 -4.54 3.39
N TYR A 4 -3.31 -3.46 3.10
CA TYR A 4 -4.43 -3.45 2.17
C TYR A 4 -3.96 -2.94 0.81
N PHE A 5 -4.13 -3.77 -0.22
CA PHE A 5 -3.64 -3.52 -1.56
C PHE A 5 -4.62 -3.98 -2.63
N ASN A 6 -4.53 -3.38 -3.82
CA ASN A 6 -5.32 -3.79 -4.97
C ASN A 6 -4.69 -5.00 -5.68
N ASN A 7 -5.25 -6.20 -5.49
CA ASN A 7 -4.79 -7.40 -6.18
C ASN A 7 -5.20 -7.48 -7.66
N SER A 8 -6.26 -6.74 -8.05
CA SER A 8 -6.73 -6.64 -9.43
C SER A 8 -5.84 -5.73 -10.30
N CYS A 9 -5.14 -4.77 -9.68
CA CYS A 9 -4.10 -3.98 -10.33
C CYS A 9 -2.83 -4.82 -10.59
N LYS A 10 -2.52 -5.12 -11.87
CA LYS A 10 -1.39 -5.98 -12.26
C LYS A 10 -0.03 -5.53 -11.67
N ILE A 11 0.26 -4.23 -11.72
CA ILE A 11 1.54 -3.67 -11.21
C ILE A 11 1.59 -3.75 -9.69
N CYS A 12 0.50 -3.35 -9.03
CA CYS A 12 0.36 -3.40 -7.57
C CYS A 12 0.51 -4.85 -7.07
N ARG A 13 -0.18 -5.80 -7.70
CA ARG A 13 -0.06 -7.24 -7.38
C ARG A 13 1.35 -7.76 -7.59
N ALA A 14 2.01 -7.40 -8.69
CA ALA A 14 3.37 -7.85 -8.96
C ALA A 14 4.33 -7.39 -7.86
N GLU A 15 4.23 -6.12 -7.44
CA GLU A 15 5.01 -5.58 -6.34
C GLU A 15 4.75 -6.34 -5.02
N ILE A 16 3.48 -6.46 -4.60
CA ILE A 16 3.13 -7.13 -3.35
C ILE A 16 3.50 -8.61 -3.35
N ASN A 17 3.43 -9.28 -4.50
CA ASN A 17 3.87 -10.68 -4.62
C ASN A 17 5.38 -10.84 -4.42
N LEU A 18 6.21 -9.83 -4.73
CA LEU A 18 7.62 -9.85 -4.39
C LEU A 18 7.81 -9.78 -2.87
N TYR A 19 7.06 -8.93 -2.18
CA TYR A 19 7.11 -8.82 -0.72
C TYR A 19 6.61 -10.08 -0.02
N LYS A 20 5.55 -10.71 -0.52
CA LYS A 20 5.00 -11.98 0.01
C LYS A 20 6.01 -13.13 0.00
N LYS A 21 6.95 -13.17 -0.95
CA LYS A 21 7.99 -14.21 -1.03
C LYS A 21 8.94 -14.21 0.18
N GLU A 22 9.07 -13.09 0.86
CA GLU A 22 9.92 -12.96 2.04
C GLU A 22 9.27 -13.56 3.30
N ASN A 23 8.01 -14.02 3.20
CA ASN A 23 7.29 -14.82 4.22
C ASN A 23 7.30 -14.23 5.64
N ILE A 24 7.12 -12.91 5.75
CA ILE A 24 7.07 -12.21 7.04
C ILE A 24 5.71 -12.48 7.71
N LYS A 25 5.71 -13.30 8.77
CA LYS A 25 4.50 -13.77 9.47
C LYS A 25 3.70 -12.63 10.12
N GLU A 26 4.36 -11.53 10.44
CA GLU A 26 3.77 -10.37 11.10
C GLU A 26 2.99 -9.45 10.13
N ILE A 27 3.04 -9.74 8.82
CA ILE A 27 2.34 -9.01 7.78
C ILE A 27 1.20 -9.86 7.23
N ASP A 28 -0.02 -9.41 7.47
CA ASP A 28 -1.23 -9.95 6.86
C ASP A 28 -1.58 -9.12 5.61
N TRP A 29 -1.79 -9.79 4.48
CA TRP A 29 -1.98 -9.14 3.16
C TRP A 29 -3.44 -9.24 2.74
N VAL A 30 -4.13 -8.10 2.74
CA VAL A 30 -5.57 -8.03 2.51
C VAL A 30 -5.85 -7.43 1.13
N ASP A 31 -6.57 -8.16 0.28
CA ASP A 31 -7.10 -7.63 -0.98
C ASP A 31 -8.30 -6.72 -0.70
N ILE A 32 -8.30 -5.53 -1.30
CA ILE A 32 -9.39 -4.56 -1.16
C ILE A 32 -10.54 -4.79 -2.15
N THR A 33 -10.35 -5.63 -3.16
CA THR A 33 -11.34 -5.84 -4.23
C THR A 33 -12.65 -6.38 -3.60
N ASN A 34 -13.75 -5.62 -3.71
CA ASN A 34 -15.07 -5.96 -3.17
C ASN A 34 -15.07 -6.35 -1.68
N ASN A 35 -14.29 -5.63 -0.86
CA ASN A 35 -14.05 -6.02 0.53
C ASN A 35 -14.56 -4.96 1.53
N LEU A 36 -15.83 -5.08 1.92
CA LEU A 36 -16.46 -4.21 2.94
C LEU A 36 -15.76 -4.27 4.30
N THR A 37 -15.12 -5.40 4.64
CA THR A 37 -14.34 -5.52 5.87
C THR A 37 -13.10 -4.64 5.81
N ALA A 38 -12.42 -4.57 4.65
CA ALA A 38 -11.30 -3.65 4.46
C ALA A 38 -11.72 -2.19 4.64
N GLU A 39 -12.88 -1.80 4.10
CA GLU A 39 -13.43 -0.44 4.29
C GLU A 39 -13.69 -0.14 5.77
N LYS A 40 -14.34 -1.06 6.50
CA LYS A 40 -14.61 -0.91 7.94
C LYS A 40 -13.34 -0.85 8.78
N GLU A 41 -12.39 -1.76 8.53
CA GLU A 41 -11.16 -1.85 9.31
C GLU A 41 -10.23 -0.65 9.12
N THR A 42 -10.24 -0.05 7.92
CA THR A 42 -9.42 1.12 7.57
C THR A 42 -10.14 2.44 7.73
N ARG A 43 -11.48 2.42 7.89
CA ARG A 43 -12.35 3.62 7.88
C ARG A 43 -12.16 4.44 6.59
N LYS A 44 -11.98 3.76 5.47
CA LYS A 44 -11.80 4.32 4.13
C LYS A 44 -12.85 3.75 3.19
N ASN A 45 -13.28 4.55 2.21
CA ASN A 45 -14.14 4.04 1.14
C ASN A 45 -13.30 3.27 0.09
N ASP A 46 -14.00 2.52 -0.75
CA ASP A 46 -13.46 1.82 -1.91
C ASP A 46 -12.54 2.67 -2.81
N LYS A 47 -12.88 3.94 -3.07
CA LYS A 47 -12.08 4.85 -3.91
C LYS A 47 -10.73 5.18 -3.29
N ASP A 48 -10.73 5.46 -1.99
CA ASP A 48 -9.52 5.75 -1.22
C ASP A 48 -8.62 4.52 -1.19
N LEU A 49 -9.19 3.36 -0.83
CA LEU A 49 -8.49 2.07 -0.84
C LEU A 49 -7.91 1.74 -2.20
N LEU A 50 -8.66 1.98 -3.29
CA LEU A 50 -8.20 1.70 -4.64
C LEU A 50 -7.00 2.54 -5.05
N ARG A 51 -6.97 3.81 -4.63
CA ARG A 51 -5.94 4.76 -5.04
C ARG A 51 -4.60 4.51 -4.37
N ARG A 52 -4.59 4.08 -3.10
CA ARG A 52 -3.35 4.04 -2.29
C ARG A 52 -3.13 2.69 -1.62
N LEU A 53 -1.86 2.39 -1.34
CA LEU A 53 -1.51 1.33 -0.40
C LEU A 53 -1.88 1.78 1.00
N HIS A 54 -2.47 0.90 1.82
CA HIS A 54 -2.76 1.20 3.22
C HIS A 54 -2.14 0.16 4.14
N VAL A 55 -1.71 0.61 5.31
CA VAL A 55 -1.18 -0.21 6.39
C VAL A 55 -1.98 0.08 7.65
N LYS A 56 -2.47 -0.97 8.30
CA LYS A 56 -2.98 -0.90 9.67
C LYS A 56 -1.94 -1.47 10.63
N GLU A 57 -1.40 -0.61 11.49
CA GLU A 57 -0.49 -1.00 12.58
C GLU A 57 -1.14 -0.58 13.91
N GLY A 58 -1.73 -1.55 14.61
CA GLY A 58 -2.61 -1.28 15.75
C GLY A 58 -3.86 -0.51 15.30
N GLU A 59 -4.14 0.61 15.97
CA GLU A 59 -5.25 1.51 15.64
C GLU A 59 -4.92 2.54 14.55
N LYS A 60 -3.65 2.64 14.12
CA LYS A 60 -3.21 3.63 13.14
C LYS A 60 -3.37 3.09 11.72
N ILE A 61 -3.97 3.92 10.86
CA ILE A 61 -4.06 3.70 9.42
C ILE A 61 -3.07 4.65 8.73
N ILE A 62 -2.08 4.05 8.07
CA ILE A 62 -1.05 4.75 7.30
C ILE A 62 -1.33 4.52 5.82
N GLU A 63 -1.19 5.53 4.97
CA GLU A 63 -1.52 5.43 3.55
C GLU A 63 -0.42 5.98 2.64
N GLY A 64 -0.47 5.56 1.39
CA GLY A 64 0.38 6.08 0.33
C GLY A 64 1.87 5.77 0.51
N ALA A 65 2.73 6.72 0.17
CA ALA A 65 4.19 6.57 0.26
C ALA A 65 4.67 6.17 1.66
N GLU A 66 4.02 6.66 2.72
CA GLU A 66 4.40 6.31 4.09
C GLU A 66 4.13 4.83 4.40
N ALA A 67 3.07 4.25 3.84
CA ALA A 67 2.74 2.84 4.03
C ALA A 67 3.88 1.91 3.55
N PHE A 68 4.58 2.29 2.47
CA PHE A 68 5.75 1.55 1.99
C PHE A 68 6.90 1.55 3.00
N LEU A 69 7.13 2.67 3.72
CA LEU A 69 8.15 2.71 4.76
C LEU A 69 7.84 1.71 5.88
N PHE A 70 6.58 1.52 6.25
CA PHE A 70 6.17 0.53 7.24
C PHE A 70 6.39 -0.90 6.74
N VAL A 71 6.03 -1.19 5.49
CA VAL A 71 6.28 -2.50 4.86
C VAL A 71 7.78 -2.80 4.82
N TRP A 72 8.59 -1.90 4.25
CA TRP A 72 10.04 -2.10 4.12
C TRP A 72 10.77 -2.13 5.46
N LYS A 73 10.24 -1.47 6.50
CA LYS A 73 10.78 -1.57 7.86
C LYS A 73 10.64 -2.98 8.45
N LYS A 74 9.57 -3.70 8.10
CA LYS A 74 9.27 -5.05 8.61
C LYS A 74 9.97 -6.15 7.81
N ILE A 75 10.24 -5.94 6.52
CA ILE A 75 10.89 -6.95 5.68
C ILE A 75 12.42 -6.76 5.71
N PRO A 76 13.22 -7.68 6.29
CA PRO A 76 14.66 -7.47 6.49
C PRO A 76 15.43 -7.11 5.22
N LYS A 77 15.13 -7.80 4.11
CA LYS A 77 15.75 -7.57 2.79
C LYS A 77 15.52 -6.15 2.24
N TYR A 78 14.38 -5.52 2.57
CA TYR A 78 14.03 -4.18 2.10
C TYR A 78 14.32 -3.09 3.12
N LYS A 79 14.91 -3.42 4.28
CA LYS A 79 15.23 -2.45 5.34
C LYS A 79 16.17 -1.33 4.87
N PHE A 80 16.98 -1.58 3.84
CA PHE A 80 17.80 -0.53 3.22
C PHE A 80 16.95 0.52 2.50
N LEU A 81 15.87 0.13 1.81
CA LEU A 81 14.91 1.06 1.20
C LEU A 81 14.27 1.93 2.27
N TYR A 82 13.83 1.35 3.38
CA TYR A 82 13.32 2.13 4.51
C TYR A 82 14.34 3.17 5.00
N LYS A 83 15.62 2.78 5.19
CA LYS A 83 16.67 3.69 5.65
C LYS A 83 16.92 4.84 4.67
N PHE A 84 16.84 4.59 3.38
CA PHE A 84 17.05 5.58 2.32
C PHE A 84 15.83 6.49 2.15
N PHE A 85 14.66 5.92 1.93
CA PHE A 85 13.43 6.66 1.65
C PHE A 85 12.83 7.39 2.85
N LYS A 86 13.26 7.09 4.09
CA LYS A 86 12.85 7.87 5.28
C LYS A 86 13.58 9.22 5.42
N LEU A 87 14.63 9.47 4.65
CA LEU A 87 15.38 10.73 4.75
C LEU A 87 14.48 11.90 4.29
N PRO A 88 14.38 13.03 5.02
CA PRO A 88 13.33 14.03 4.80
C PRO A 88 13.19 14.54 3.36
N ILE A 89 14.31 14.86 2.70
CA ILE A 89 14.32 15.35 1.31
C ILE A 89 13.91 14.22 0.35
N ILE A 90 14.45 13.02 0.55
CA ILE A 90 14.17 11.86 -0.30
C ILE A 90 12.71 11.43 -0.15
N PHE A 91 12.20 11.43 1.08
CA PHE A 91 10.80 11.10 1.36
C PHE A 91 9.85 12.08 0.69
N THR A 92 10.18 13.39 0.71
CA THR A 92 9.40 14.41 0.02
C THR A 92 9.31 14.11 -1.48
N LEU A 93 10.44 13.85 -2.14
CA LEU A 93 10.47 13.50 -3.57
C LEU A 93 9.70 12.20 -3.86
N PHE A 94 9.90 11.18 -3.02
CA PHE A 94 9.21 9.90 -3.14
C PHE A 94 7.69 10.04 -2.98
N LYS A 95 7.23 10.84 -2.01
CA LYS A 95 5.81 11.12 -1.79
C LYS A 95 5.16 11.76 -3.01
N TYR A 96 5.80 12.76 -3.62
CA TYR A 96 5.28 13.40 -4.82
C TYR A 96 5.27 12.44 -6.02
N GLY A 97 6.37 11.72 -6.27
CA GLY A 97 6.43 10.72 -7.34
C GLY A 97 5.39 9.62 -7.17
N TYR A 98 5.22 9.14 -5.93
CA TYR A 98 4.19 8.17 -5.56
C TYR A 98 2.78 8.68 -5.90
N GLU A 99 2.41 9.90 -5.50
CA GLU A 99 1.06 10.41 -5.75
C GLU A 99 0.77 10.57 -7.25
N ILE A 100 1.76 10.93 -8.06
CA ILE A 100 1.63 10.99 -9.53
C ILE A 100 1.33 9.59 -10.08
N ILE A 101 2.13 8.58 -9.72
CA ILE A 101 1.95 7.20 -10.17
C ILE A 101 0.59 6.65 -9.68
N ALA A 102 0.27 6.86 -8.40
CA ALA A 102 -0.96 6.42 -7.78
C ALA A 102 -2.20 7.02 -8.48
N PHE A 103 -2.15 8.29 -8.90
CA PHE A 103 -3.21 8.92 -9.66
C PHE A 103 -3.45 8.23 -11.02
N PHE A 104 -2.40 7.96 -11.79
CA PHE A 104 -2.54 7.27 -13.08
C PHE A 104 -2.99 5.81 -12.91
N LEU A 105 -2.48 5.12 -11.90
CA LEU A 105 -2.94 3.76 -11.57
C LEU A 105 -4.41 3.76 -11.14
N TYR A 106 -4.84 4.74 -10.34
CA TYR A 106 -6.24 4.91 -9.98
C TYR A 106 -7.11 5.10 -11.22
N LEU A 107 -6.77 6.02 -12.13
CA LEU A 107 -7.54 6.23 -13.36
C LEU A 107 -7.65 4.94 -14.20
N LYS A 108 -6.53 4.21 -14.35
CA LYS A 108 -6.49 2.94 -15.07
C LYS A 108 -7.39 1.87 -14.44
N ASN A 109 -7.48 1.85 -13.11
CA ASN A 109 -8.21 0.84 -12.35
C ASN A 109 -9.61 1.29 -11.88
N LYS A 110 -10.02 2.54 -12.14
CA LYS A 110 -11.30 3.12 -11.69
C LYS A 110 -12.52 2.33 -12.14
N HIS A 111 -12.42 1.56 -13.23
CA HIS A 111 -13.48 0.65 -13.67
C HIS A 111 -13.87 -0.41 -12.62
N GLN A 112 -13.00 -0.66 -11.63
CA GLN A 112 -13.27 -1.54 -10.48
C GLN A 112 -14.26 -0.91 -9.48
N LEU A 113 -14.46 0.42 -9.52
CA LEU A 113 -15.36 1.17 -8.63
C LEU A 113 -16.80 1.23 -9.14
N LYS A 114 -17.21 0.30 -10.00
CA LYS A 114 -18.56 0.32 -10.57
C LYS A 114 -19.52 -0.56 -9.78
N SER A 115 -20.41 0.18 -9.11
CA SER A 115 -21.81 -0.03 -8.70
C SER A 115 -22.23 -1.38 -8.20
#